data_AF-A0A956JJ41-F1
#
_entry.id   AF-A0A956JJ41-F1
#
_cell.length_a   1.000
_cell.length_b   1.000
_cell.length_c   1.000
_cell.angle_alpha   90.00
_cell.angle_beta   90.00
_cell.angle_gamma   90.00
#
_symmetry.space_group_name_H-M   'P 1'
#
loop_
_entity.id
_entity.type
_entity.pdbx_description
1 polymer ?
#
loop_
_entity_poly.entity_id
_entity_poly.type
_entity_poly.pdbx_seq_one_letter_code
_entity_poly.pdbx_strand_id
1 'polypeptide(L)'
;MSIKGKKICVIGTFDSQPRDEIEFGLYDIGADVVPKISKGVDFVIAGRDPGKRADEARALGIPILGEKDVGPLFEGVSPDALIAR
;
A
#
# COMPACT_ATOMS: atom_id res chain seq x y z
N MET A 1 9.86 13.06 -5.29
CA MET A 1 10.42 11.71 -5.05
C MET A 1 9.30 10.74 -5.35
N SER A 2 9.36 10.05 -6.49
CA SER A 2 8.23 9.25 -7.02
C SER A 2 8.11 7.90 -6.33
N ILE A 3 6.90 7.35 -6.29
CA ILE A 3 6.59 5.98 -5.82
C ILE A 3 7.21 4.86 -6.67
N LYS A 4 7.91 5.23 -7.76
CA LYS A 4 8.48 4.30 -8.74
C LYS A 4 9.47 3.31 -8.12
N GLY A 5 9.28 2.02 -8.37
CA GLY A 5 10.12 0.93 -7.89
C GLY A 5 9.94 0.58 -6.41
N LYS A 6 8.94 1.16 -5.73
CA LYS A 6 8.58 0.79 -4.36
C LYS A 6 7.77 -0.50 -4.36
N LYS A 7 8.07 -1.41 -3.45
CA LYS A 7 7.32 -2.65 -3.26
C LYS A 7 6.15 -2.42 -2.32
N ILE A 8 4.94 -2.57 -2.84
CA ILE A 8 3.69 -2.29 -2.12
C ILE A 8 2.89 -3.57 -1.99
N CYS A 9 2.38 -3.88 -0.81
CA CYS A 9 1.42 -4.98 -0.65
C CYS A 9 0.03 -4.41 -0.39
N VAL A 10 -0.98 -4.87 -1.13
CA VAL A 10 -2.37 -4.44 -0.94
C VAL A 10 -3.14 -5.56 -0.22
N ILE A 11 -3.73 -5.25 0.94
CA ILE A 11 -4.44 -6.21 1.80
C ILE A 11 -5.75 -5.62 2.33
N GLY A 12 -6.70 -6.47 2.68
CA GLY A 12 -8.04 -6.05 3.10
C GLY A 12 -8.98 -5.80 1.93
N THR A 13 -10.16 -5.28 2.26
CA THR A 13 -11.25 -5.00 1.30
C THR A 13 -11.36 -3.49 1.11
N PHE A 14 -11.50 -3.04 -0.13
CA PHE A 14 -11.69 -1.62 -0.45
C PHE A 14 -13.13 -1.46 -0.93
N ASP A 15 -13.89 -0.60 -0.25
CA ASP A 15 -15.29 -0.34 -0.61
C ASP A 15 -15.39 0.72 -1.72
N SER A 16 -14.45 1.66 -1.77
CA SER A 16 -14.49 2.76 -2.74
C SER A 16 -14.08 2.32 -4.15
N GLN A 17 -13.16 1.35 -4.27
CA GLN A 17 -12.57 0.92 -5.53
C GLN A 17 -12.24 -0.57 -5.49
N PRO A 18 -12.35 -1.31 -6.60
CA PRO A 18 -11.84 -2.68 -6.70
C PRO A 18 -10.35 -2.70 -6.39
N ARG A 19 -9.92 -3.72 -5.63
CA ARG A 19 -8.50 -3.92 -5.35
C ARG A 19 -7.67 -3.94 -6.64
N ASP A 20 -8.15 -4.61 -7.69
CA ASP A 20 -7.46 -4.72 -8.97
C ASP A 20 -7.22 -3.35 -9.62
N GLU A 21 -8.14 -2.39 -9.48
CA GLU A 21 -7.97 -1.03 -10.01
C GLU A 21 -6.88 -0.27 -9.26
N ILE A 22 -6.84 -0.42 -7.92
CA ILE A 22 -5.78 0.17 -7.10
C ILE A 22 -4.43 -0.43 -7.51
N GLU A 23 -4.34 -1.75 -7.63
CA GLU A 23 -3.10 -2.41 -8.04
C GLU A 23 -2.66 -1.94 -9.42
N PHE A 24 -3.58 -1.85 -10.38
CA PHE A 24 -3.30 -1.38 -11.72
C PHE A 24 -2.82 0.08 -11.74
N GLY A 25 -3.49 0.97 -11.00
CA GLY A 25 -3.06 2.36 -10.90
C GLY A 25 -1.67 2.47 -10.28
N LEU A 26 -1.39 1.69 -9.23
CA LEU A 26 -0.08 1.66 -8.58
C LEU A 26 1.01 1.19 -9.55
N TYR A 27 0.71 0.19 -10.38
CA TYR A 27 1.60 -0.22 -11.47
C TYR A 27 1.81 0.87 -12.52
N ASP A 28 0.75 1.61 -12.89
CA ASP A 28 0.82 2.68 -13.90
C ASP A 28 1.72 3.85 -13.46
N ILE A 29 1.64 4.23 -12.18
CA ILE A 29 2.54 5.21 -11.58
C ILE A 29 3.95 4.65 -11.29
N GLY A 30 4.15 3.35 -11.55
CA GLY A 30 5.42 2.62 -11.57
C GLY A 30 5.83 1.98 -10.25
N ALA A 31 4.89 1.74 -9.33
CA ALA A 31 5.12 0.93 -8.14
C ALA A 31 5.04 -0.57 -8.45
N ASP A 32 5.74 -1.37 -7.64
CA ASP A 32 5.71 -2.83 -7.73
C ASP A 32 4.73 -3.39 -6.70
N VAL A 33 3.54 -3.80 -7.14
CA VAL A 33 2.59 -4.45 -6.25
C VAL A 33 2.95 -5.92 -6.05
N VAL A 34 3.00 -6.37 -4.80
CA VAL A 34 3.27 -7.76 -4.43
C VAL A 34 2.15 -8.34 -3.57
N PRO A 35 1.74 -9.60 -3.78
CA PRO A 35 0.65 -10.22 -3.02
C PRO A 35 1.06 -10.74 -1.64
N LYS A 36 2.36 -10.69 -1.32
CA LYS A 36 2.94 -11.29 -0.11
C LYS A 36 3.71 -10.26 0.69
N ILE A 37 3.38 -10.17 1.98
CA ILE A 37 4.14 -9.38 2.95
C ILE A 37 5.49 -10.06 3.17
N SER A 38 6.56 -9.31 2.94
CA SER A 38 7.94 -9.78 3.10
C SER A 38 8.82 -8.64 3.59
N LYS A 39 9.99 -8.95 4.14
CA LYS A 39 10.95 -7.94 4.63
C LYS A 39 11.43 -6.94 3.58
N GLY A 40 11.24 -7.25 2.28
CA GLY A 40 11.60 -6.34 1.19
C GLY A 40 10.45 -5.42 0.76
N VAL A 41 9.28 -5.49 1.39
CA VAL A 41 8.15 -4.60 1.11
C VAL A 41 8.41 -3.27 1.78
N ASP A 42 8.29 -2.18 1.02
CA ASP A 42 8.48 -0.82 1.55
C ASP A 42 7.32 -0.43 2.46
N PHE A 43 6.08 -0.70 2.04
CA PHE A 43 4.88 -0.43 2.82
C PHE A 43 3.68 -1.26 2.35
N VAL A 44 2.66 -1.35 3.19
CA VAL A 44 1.43 -2.09 2.93
C VAL A 44 0.25 -1.13 2.91
N ILE A 45 -0.66 -1.30 1.97
CA ILE A 45 -1.95 -0.61 1.94
C ILE A 45 -2.99 -1.57 2.50
N ALA A 46 -3.55 -1.23 3.65
CA ALA A 46 -4.61 -1.96 4.32
C ALA A 46 -5.96 -1.24 4.11
N GLY A 47 -6.89 -1.92 3.43
CA GLY A 47 -8.28 -1.53 3.36
C GLY A 47 -9.04 -1.86 4.65
N ARG A 48 -10.37 -1.99 4.54
CA ARG A 48 -11.24 -2.47 5.61
C ARG A 48 -10.90 -3.93 5.96
N ASP A 49 -10.90 -4.22 7.26
CA ASP A 49 -10.65 -5.55 7.84
C ASP A 49 -9.45 -6.34 7.24
N PRO A 50 -8.22 -5.80 7.31
CA PRO A 50 -7.03 -6.48 6.80
C PRO A 50 -6.66 -7.75 7.60
N GLY A 51 -7.26 -7.94 8.78
CA GLY A 51 -7.12 -9.11 9.64
C GLY A 51 -5.67 -9.45 9.94
N LYS A 52 -5.37 -10.76 9.92
CA LYS A 52 -4.06 -11.33 10.26
C LYS A 52 -2.88 -10.81 9.42
N ARG A 53 -3.15 -10.30 8.21
CA ARG A 53 -2.10 -9.72 7.35
C ARG A 53 -1.60 -8.37 7.86
N ALA A 54 -2.48 -7.56 8.47
CA ALA A 54 -2.01 -6.32 9.11
C ALA A 54 -1.09 -6.62 10.29
N ASP A 55 -1.39 -7.68 11.05
CA ASP A 55 -0.54 -8.10 12.16
C ASP A 55 0.83 -8.62 11.69
N GLU A 56 0.88 -9.34 10.56
CA GLU A 56 2.14 -9.75 9.92
C GLU A 56 2.99 -8.54 9.49
N ALA A 57 2.38 -7.53 8.87
CA ALA A 57 3.07 -6.31 8.47
C ALA A 57 3.61 -5.55 9.70
N ARG A 58 2.80 -5.39 10.75
CA ARG A 58 3.22 -4.77 12.02
C ARG A 58 4.37 -5.54 12.68
N ALA A 59 4.29 -6.86 12.72
CA ALA A 59 5.32 -7.72 13.31
C ALA A 59 6.66 -7.62 12.57
N LEU A 60 6.63 -7.37 11.27
CA LEU A 60 7.82 -7.14 10.45
C LEU A 60 8.32 -5.68 10.48
N GLY A 61 7.60 -4.77 11.16
CA GLY A 61 7.91 -3.34 11.20
C GLY A 61 7.64 -2.62 9.88
N ILE A 62 6.79 -3.19 9.02
CA ILE A 62 6.44 -2.61 7.73
C ILE A 62 5.31 -1.59 7.96
N PRO A 63 5.47 -0.34 7.49
CA PRO A 63 4.44 0.67 7.64
C PRO A 63 3.16 0.31 6.88
N ILE A 64 2.03 0.65 7.48
CA ILE A 64 0.69 0.34 6.97
C ILE A 64 -0.06 1.64 6.70
N LEU A 65 -0.47 1.83 5.45
CA LEU A 65 -1.32 2.91 4.97
C LEU A 65 -2.77 2.45 4.89
N GLY A 66 -3.72 3.35 5.10
CA GLY A 66 -5.15 3.05 4.97
C GLY A 66 -5.68 3.29 3.56
N GLU A 67 -6.93 2.92 3.30
CA GLU A 67 -7.65 3.27 2.06
C GLU A 67 -7.65 4.78 1.78
N LYS A 68 -7.73 5.62 2.82
CA LYS A 68 -7.68 7.09 2.71
C LYS A 68 -6.36 7.63 2.12
N ASP A 69 -5.29 6.87 2.22
CA ASP A 69 -3.95 7.27 1.77
C ASP A 69 -3.70 6.91 0.30
N VAL A 70 -4.56 6.05 -0.28
CA VAL A 70 -4.50 5.63 -1.69
C VAL A 70 -4.69 6.81 -2.65
N GLY A 71 -5.68 7.66 -2.42
CA GLY A 71 -5.94 8.85 -3.25
C GLY A 71 -4.71 9.77 -3.36
N PRO A 72 -4.11 10.19 -2.23
CA PRO A 72 -2.87 10.96 -2.22
C PRO A 72 -1.71 10.32 -3.00
N LEU A 73 -1.56 8.99 -2.96
CA LEU A 73 -0.52 8.30 -3.74
C LEU A 73 -0.72 8.52 -5.25
N PHE A 74 -1.97 8.51 -5.72
CA PHE A 74 -2.32 8.81 -7.12
C PHE A 74 -2.14 10.30 -7.48
N GLU A 75 -2.32 11.20 -6.51
CA GLU A 75 -2.04 12.63 -6.68
C GLU A 75 -0.53 12.97 -6.71
N GLY A 76 0.33 11.97 -6.51
CA GLY A 76 1.79 12.11 -6.53
C GLY A 76 2.41 12.43 -5.16
N VAL A 77 1.65 12.24 -4.07
CA VAL A 77 2.19 12.35 -2.71
C VAL A 77 3.14 11.18 -2.45
N SER A 78 4.32 11.49 -1.92
CA SER A 78 5.31 10.48 -1.56
C SER A 78 4.82 9.60 -0.40
N PRO A 79 4.95 8.26 -0.48
CA PRO A 79 4.57 7.35 0.60
C PRO A 79 5.24 7.70 1.93
N ASP A 80 6.51 8.08 1.92
CA ASP A 80 7.25 8.47 3.12
C ASP A 80 6.57 9.64 3.87
N ALA A 81 5.96 10.57 3.13
CA ALA A 81 5.22 11.69 3.71
C ALA A 81 3.85 11.29 4.28
N LEU A 82 3.28 10.15 3.87
CA LEU A 82 2.07 9.60 4.44
C LEU A 82 2.38 8.74 5.68
N ILE A 83 3.50 8.00 5.63
CA ILE A 83 3.98 7.14 6.71
C ILE A 83 4.53 7.94 7.89
N ALA A 84 5.17 9.09 7.64
CA ALA A 84 5.79 9.92 8.68
C ALA A 84 4.82 10.83 9.45
N ARG A 85 3.50 10.66 9.30
CA ARG A 85 2.46 11.51 9.93
C ARG A 85 1.98 10.99 11.28
#